data_AF-A0A7S1JV15-F1
#
_entry.id   AF-A0A7S1JV15-F1
#
_cell.length_a   1.000
_cell.length_b   1.000
_cell.length_c   1.000
_cell.angle_alpha   90.00
_cell.angle_beta   90.00
_cell.angle_gamma   90.00
#
_symmetry.space_group_name_H-M   'P 1'
#
loop_
_entity.id
_entity.type
_entity.pdbx_description
1 polymer ?
#
loop_
_entity_poly.entity_id
_entity_poly.type
_entity_poly.pdbx_seq_one_letter_code
_entity_poly.pdbx_strand_id
1 'polypeptide(L)'
;THYVKPDTAIDKEAAERCTTVYLVEKRTDMLPGLLTTDLCSLVGGRQRLAFSVLWEMTPKAEVKKTEFHKSVIKSSAALAYAEAQAIIDDPNDKSQLAINLRILLDLARQIRGRRMAKGALELASPEVKFELDSETADPTDVAMYQLRETNK
;
A
#
# COMPACT_ATOMS: atom_id res chain seq x y z
N THR A 1 -6.89 9.13 -12.56
CA THR A 1 -7.50 9.59 -13.83
C THR A 1 -8.56 10.68 -13.66
N HIS A 2 -9.09 10.93 -12.45
CA HIS A 2 -10.08 12.01 -12.30
C HIS A 2 -9.43 13.41 -12.43
N TYR A 3 -8.29 13.63 -11.78
CA TYR A 3 -7.64 14.95 -11.65
C TYR A 3 -6.63 15.30 -12.75
N VAL A 4 -5.94 14.31 -13.33
CA VAL A 4 -5.02 14.49 -14.46
C VAL A 4 -5.74 14.02 -15.73
N LYS A 5 -5.81 14.89 -16.74
CA LYS A 5 -6.44 14.61 -18.04
C LYS A 5 -5.37 14.51 -19.13
N PRO A 6 -5.58 13.65 -20.14
CA PRO A 6 -4.67 13.53 -21.27
C PRO A 6 -4.33 14.88 -21.89
N ASP A 7 -3.10 15.02 -22.37
CA ASP A 7 -2.58 16.17 -23.15
C ASP A 7 -2.49 17.50 -22.41
N THR A 8 -2.78 17.52 -21.10
CA THR A 8 -2.59 18.70 -20.25
C THR A 8 -1.13 18.89 -19.87
N ALA A 9 -0.73 20.10 -19.45
CA ALA A 9 0.65 20.37 -19.02
C ALA A 9 1.10 19.45 -17.87
N ILE A 10 0.21 19.16 -16.92
CA ILE A 10 0.48 18.25 -15.81
C ILE A 10 0.64 16.79 -16.27
N ASP A 11 -0.07 16.37 -17.31
CA ASP A 11 0.05 15.04 -17.91
C ASP A 11 1.38 14.88 -18.63
N LYS A 12 1.81 15.91 -19.38
CA LYS A 12 3.13 15.95 -20.03
C LYS A 12 4.27 15.88 -19.03
N GLU A 13 4.24 16.70 -17.98
CA GLU A 13 5.25 16.67 -16.91
C GLU A 13 5.29 15.31 -16.20
N ALA A 14 4.12 14.72 -15.91
CA ALA A 14 4.05 13.40 -15.29
C ALA A 14 4.61 12.30 -16.20
N ALA A 15 4.34 12.39 -17.52
CA ALA A 15 4.88 11.48 -18.52
C ALA A 15 6.41 11.61 -18.65
N GLU A 16 6.94 12.83 -18.60
CA GLU A 16 8.38 13.10 -18.61
C GLU A 16 9.08 12.55 -17.36
N ARG A 17 8.46 12.70 -16.17
CA ARG A 17 9.00 12.14 -14.91
C ARG A 17 8.85 10.62 -14.81
N CYS A 18 7.79 10.06 -15.40
CA CYS A 18 7.39 8.64 -15.42
C CYS A 18 7.08 8.01 -14.05
N THR A 19 7.86 8.28 -13.01
CA THR A 19 7.71 7.72 -11.65
C THR A 19 8.19 8.70 -10.60
N THR A 20 7.74 8.51 -9.36
CA THR A 20 8.35 9.16 -8.20
C THR A 20 9.66 8.47 -7.87
N VAL A 21 10.73 9.26 -7.67
CA VAL A 21 12.05 8.74 -7.28
C VAL A 21 12.22 8.92 -5.77
N TYR A 22 12.53 7.82 -5.09
CA TYR A 22 12.77 7.77 -3.65
C TYR A 22 14.28 7.71 -3.39
N LEU A 23 14.77 8.70 -2.65
CA LEU A 23 16.12 8.75 -2.08
C LEU A 23 15.99 8.69 -0.56
N VAL A 24 17.12 8.51 0.13
CA VAL A 24 17.14 8.39 1.61
C VAL A 24 16.52 9.63 2.28
N GLU A 25 16.91 10.83 1.86
CA GLU A 25 16.43 12.09 2.45
C GLU A 25 15.28 12.75 1.69
N LYS A 26 15.13 12.41 0.41
CA LYS A 26 14.26 13.16 -0.51
C LYS A 26 13.40 12.26 -1.35
N ARG A 27 12.18 12.71 -1.58
CA ARG A 27 11.27 12.16 -2.57
C ARG A 27 11.08 13.18 -3.70
N THR A 28 11.36 12.78 -4.93
CA THR A 28 11.09 13.61 -6.12
C THR A 28 9.79 13.13 -6.74
N ASP A 29 8.72 13.87 -6.47
CA ASP A 29 7.36 13.46 -6.84
C ASP A 29 7.10 13.55 -8.35
N MET A 30 6.44 12.52 -8.89
CA MET A 30 5.93 12.52 -10.27
C MET A 30 4.82 13.57 -10.47
N LEU A 31 3.97 13.76 -9.47
CA LEU A 31 2.85 14.69 -9.49
C LEU A 31 3.02 15.77 -8.42
N PRO A 32 2.40 16.95 -8.57
CA PRO A 32 2.43 17.99 -7.56
C PRO A 32 1.97 17.50 -6.18
N GLY A 33 2.62 18.00 -5.12
CA GLY A 33 2.39 17.60 -3.73
C GLY A 33 0.91 17.61 -3.32
N LEU A 34 0.16 18.65 -3.71
CA LEU A 34 -1.28 18.74 -3.41
C LEU A 34 -2.09 17.53 -3.92
N LEU A 35 -1.73 16.98 -5.09
CA LEU A 35 -2.38 15.78 -5.61
C LEU A 35 -1.92 14.53 -4.87
N THR A 36 -0.62 14.39 -4.60
CA THR A 36 -0.05 13.16 -4.04
C THR A 36 -0.31 12.99 -2.55
N THR A 37 -0.30 14.08 -1.77
CA THR A 37 -0.39 14.01 -0.30
C THR A 37 -1.79 14.25 0.23
N ASP A 38 -2.69 14.90 -0.51
CA ASP A 38 -4.05 15.21 -0.03
C ASP A 38 -5.17 14.71 -0.96
N LEU A 39 -5.26 15.23 -2.20
CA LEU A 39 -6.45 15.02 -3.04
C LEU A 39 -6.60 13.57 -3.54
N CYS A 40 -5.49 12.91 -3.89
CA CYS A 40 -5.48 11.50 -4.31
C CYS A 40 -5.10 10.54 -3.18
N SER A 41 -4.57 11.06 -2.06
CA SER A 41 -4.22 10.25 -0.89
C SER A 41 -5.47 9.78 -0.16
N LEU A 42 -5.52 8.50 0.19
CA LEU A 42 -6.63 7.87 0.91
C LEU A 42 -6.53 8.09 2.43
N VAL A 43 -6.45 9.35 2.84
CA VAL A 43 -6.34 9.75 4.25
C VAL A 43 -7.55 9.26 5.04
N GLY A 44 -7.29 8.71 6.24
CA GLY A 44 -8.32 8.21 7.15
C GLY A 44 -9.38 9.27 7.46
N GLY A 45 -10.65 8.83 7.54
CA GLY A 45 -11.76 9.68 7.96
C GLY A 45 -12.24 10.72 6.93
N ARG A 46 -11.68 10.76 5.72
CA ARG A 46 -12.11 11.68 4.65
C ARG A 46 -12.68 10.91 3.45
N GLN A 47 -13.70 11.48 2.80
CA GLN A 47 -14.20 10.95 1.54
C GLN A 47 -13.20 11.23 0.41
N ARG A 48 -12.93 10.21 -0.40
CA ARG A 48 -11.99 10.26 -1.52
C ARG A 48 -12.56 9.51 -2.72
N LEU A 49 -12.26 10.04 -3.91
CA LEU A 49 -12.53 9.35 -5.15
C LEU A 49 -11.55 8.18 -5.28
N ALA A 50 -12.06 7.01 -5.64
CA ALA A 50 -11.27 5.81 -5.87
C ALA A 50 -11.72 5.10 -7.14
N PHE A 51 -10.86 4.20 -7.62
CA PHE A 51 -11.26 3.17 -8.56
C PHE A 51 -11.19 1.84 -7.81
N SER A 52 -12.35 1.21 -7.62
CA SER A 52 -12.49 -0.01 -6.83
C SER A 52 -12.54 -1.22 -7.75
N VAL A 53 -11.75 -2.24 -7.37
CA VAL A 53 -11.86 -3.60 -7.90
C VAL A 53 -12.49 -4.45 -6.81
N LEU A 54 -13.67 -5.01 -7.09
CA LEU A 54 -14.40 -5.85 -6.14
C LEU A 54 -14.33 -7.29 -6.61
N TRP A 55 -13.91 -8.18 -5.72
CA TRP A 55 -13.91 -9.62 -5.97
C TRP A 55 -14.95 -10.32 -5.11
N GLU A 56 -15.77 -11.16 -5.74
CA GLU A 56 -16.53 -12.19 -5.05
C GLU A 56 -15.65 -13.43 -4.97
N MET A 57 -15.28 -13.83 -3.76
CA MET A 57 -14.30 -14.89 -3.53
C MET A 57 -14.86 -16.00 -2.66
N THR A 58 -14.45 -17.22 -2.94
CA THR A 58 -14.70 -18.36 -2.03
C THR A 58 -13.76 -18.32 -0.83
N PRO A 59 -14.08 -19.07 0.25
CA PRO A 59 -13.14 -19.27 1.36
C PRO A 59 -11.79 -19.88 0.95
N LYS A 60 -11.69 -20.50 -0.23
CA LYS A 60 -10.46 -21.05 -0.80
C LYS A 60 -9.66 -20.04 -1.65
N ALA A 61 -9.95 -18.75 -1.46
CA ALA A 61 -9.41 -17.62 -2.22
C ALA A 61 -9.60 -17.71 -3.75
N GLU A 62 -10.57 -18.48 -4.25
CA GLU A 62 -10.90 -18.49 -5.68
C GLU A 62 -11.84 -17.33 -6.03
N VAL A 63 -11.46 -16.52 -7.02
CA VAL A 63 -12.31 -15.45 -7.54
C VAL A 63 -13.40 -16.06 -8.42
N LYS A 64 -14.66 -15.75 -8.10
CA LYS A 64 -15.84 -16.15 -8.88
C LYS A 64 -16.36 -15.02 -9.75
N LYS A 65 -16.26 -13.78 -9.28
CA LYS A 65 -16.67 -12.58 -10.01
C LYS A 65 -15.71 -11.43 -9.74
N THR A 66 -15.51 -10.60 -10.75
CA THR A 66 -14.72 -9.37 -10.66
C THR A 66 -15.56 -8.21 -11.20
N GLU A 67 -15.63 -7.13 -10.44
CA GLU A 67 -16.32 -5.91 -10.83
C GLU A 67 -15.40 -4.70 -10.70
N PHE A 68 -15.57 -3.73 -11.59
CA PHE A 68 -14.74 -2.54 -11.69
C PHE A 68 -15.60 -1.29 -11.64
N HIS A 69 -15.35 -0.41 -10.67
CA HIS A 69 -16.18 0.77 -10.44
C HIS A 69 -15.35 2.00 -10.14
N LYS A 70 -15.80 3.15 -10.65
CA LYS A 70 -15.46 4.44 -10.04
C LYS A 70 -16.31 4.60 -8.78
N SER A 71 -15.68 4.94 -7.67
CA SER A 71 -16.32 4.94 -6.35
C SER A 71 -15.93 6.15 -5.52
N VAL A 72 -16.69 6.39 -4.46
CA VAL A 72 -16.34 7.31 -3.38
C VAL A 72 -16.21 6.47 -2.12
N ILE A 73 -15.05 6.51 -1.47
CA ILE A 73 -14.75 5.73 -0.26
C ILE A 73 -14.36 6.65 0.89
N LYS A 74 -14.45 6.14 2.12
CA LYS A 74 -13.93 6.78 3.32
C LYS A 74 -13.12 5.74 4.09
N SER A 75 -11.79 5.90 4.12
CA SER A 75 -10.93 4.94 4.82
C SER A 75 -11.19 5.02 6.33
N SER A 76 -11.39 3.86 6.97
CA SER A 76 -11.62 3.76 8.41
C SER A 76 -10.35 3.95 9.24
N ALA A 77 -9.19 3.57 8.70
CA ALA A 77 -7.89 3.64 9.38
C ALA A 77 -6.74 3.72 8.37
N ALA A 78 -5.64 4.35 8.78
CA ALA A 78 -4.34 4.27 8.11
C ALA A 78 -3.38 3.61 9.10
N LEU A 79 -2.84 2.44 8.74
CA LEU A 79 -2.04 1.60 9.64
C LEU A 79 -0.63 1.42 9.09
N ALA A 80 0.36 1.50 9.97
CA ALA A 80 1.69 0.98 9.69
C ALA A 80 1.69 -0.57 9.72
N TYR A 81 2.64 -1.20 9.03
CA TYR A 81 2.75 -2.66 8.99
C TYR A 81 2.86 -3.32 10.37
N ALA A 82 3.57 -2.69 11.30
CA ALA A 82 3.72 -3.17 12.68
C ALA A 82 2.40 -3.12 13.46
N GLU A 83 1.63 -2.03 13.30
CA GLU A 83 0.34 -1.85 13.96
C GLU A 83 -0.67 -2.86 13.43
N ALA A 84 -0.74 -3.04 12.11
CA ALA A 84 -1.62 -4.03 11.50
C ALA A 84 -1.27 -5.46 11.95
N GLN A 85 0.02 -5.78 12.06
CA GLN A 85 0.47 -7.09 12.55
C GLN A 85 0.07 -7.29 14.01
N ALA A 86 0.27 -6.29 14.88
CA ALA A 86 -0.13 -6.36 16.28
C ALA A 86 -1.65 -6.61 16.45
N ILE A 87 -2.49 -5.96 15.64
CA ILE A 87 -3.95 -6.17 15.64
C ILE A 87 -4.29 -7.61 15.21
N ILE A 88 -3.63 -8.12 14.17
CA ILE A 88 -3.82 -9.49 13.68
C ILE A 88 -3.47 -10.50 14.78
N ASP A 89 -2.34 -10.29 15.44
CA ASP A 89 -1.73 -11.22 16.39
C ASP A 89 -2.43 -11.24 17.75
N ASP A 90 -3.15 -10.17 18.15
CA ASP A 90 -3.91 -10.15 19.40
C ASP A 90 -5.21 -10.96 19.27
N PRO A 91 -5.33 -12.17 19.84
CA PRO A 91 -6.55 -12.97 19.70
C PRO A 91 -7.76 -12.37 20.43
N ASN A 92 -7.55 -11.43 21.36
CA ASN A 92 -8.61 -10.81 22.16
C ASN A 92 -9.28 -9.66 21.42
N ASP A 93 -8.63 -9.05 20.42
CA ASP A 93 -9.25 -8.02 19.60
C ASP A 93 -10.31 -8.64 18.66
N LYS A 94 -11.58 -8.43 19.01
CA LYS A 94 -12.76 -8.84 18.25
C LYS A 94 -13.39 -7.70 17.45
N SER A 95 -12.69 -6.58 17.28
CA SER A 95 -13.14 -5.49 16.43
C SER A 95 -13.35 -5.96 14.99
N GLN A 96 -14.27 -5.31 14.26
CA GLN A 96 -14.51 -5.64 12.86
C GLN A 96 -13.25 -5.46 12.01
N LEU A 97 -12.40 -4.49 12.35
CA LEU A 97 -11.12 -4.27 11.68
C LEU A 97 -10.20 -5.48 11.87
N ALA A 98 -10.03 -5.97 13.09
CA ALA A 98 -9.19 -7.13 13.38
C ALA A 98 -9.70 -8.40 12.68
N ILE A 99 -11.02 -8.62 12.68
CA ILE A 99 -11.65 -9.73 11.95
C ILE A 99 -11.34 -9.63 10.46
N ASN A 100 -11.55 -8.46 9.85
CA ASN A 100 -11.30 -8.25 8.43
C ASN A 100 -9.81 -8.44 8.07
N LEU A 101 -8.89 -7.93 8.88
CA LEU A 101 -7.45 -8.10 8.67
C LEU A 101 -7.03 -9.57 8.72
N ARG A 102 -7.56 -10.36 9.66
CA ARG A 102 -7.28 -11.80 9.75
C ARG A 102 -7.82 -12.57 8.55
N ILE A 103 -9.02 -12.23 8.07
CA ILE A 103 -9.59 -12.81 6.83
C ILE A 103 -8.69 -12.49 5.63
N LEU A 104 -8.24 -11.24 5.50
CA LEU A 104 -7.35 -10.83 4.41
C LEU A 104 -6.01 -11.56 4.47
N LEU A 105 -5.43 -11.74 5.66
CA LEU A 105 -4.18 -12.48 5.84
C LEU A 105 -4.33 -13.96 5.45
N ASP A 106 -5.43 -14.61 5.83
CA ASP A 106 -5.69 -16.00 5.44
C ASP A 106 -5.78 -16.14 3.91
N LEU A 107 -6.58 -15.28 3.26
CA LEU A 107 -6.68 -15.24 1.80
C LEU A 107 -5.32 -14.98 1.14
N ALA A 108 -4.52 -14.05 1.67
CA ALA A 108 -3.19 -13.73 1.16
C ALA A 108 -2.25 -14.94 1.23
N ARG A 109 -2.24 -15.70 2.34
CA ARG A 109 -1.45 -16.92 2.48
C ARG A 109 -1.84 -17.97 1.43
N GLN A 110 -3.13 -18.18 1.21
CA GLN A 110 -3.62 -19.12 0.19
C GLN A 110 -3.24 -18.69 -1.24
N ILE A 111 -3.36 -17.40 -1.56
CA ILE A 111 -2.96 -16.85 -2.87
C ILE A 111 -1.45 -17.00 -3.05
N ARG A 112 -0.65 -16.66 -2.04
CA ARG A 112 0.81 -16.76 -2.06
C ARG A 112 1.27 -18.21 -2.25
N GLY A 113 0.67 -19.16 -1.54
CA GLY A 113 0.95 -20.60 -1.69
C GLY A 113 0.70 -21.09 -3.11
N ARG A 114 -0.44 -20.73 -3.71
CA ARG A 114 -0.74 -21.06 -5.12
C ARG A 114 0.21 -20.35 -6.10
N ARG A 115 0.59 -19.11 -5.82
CA ARG A 115 1.55 -18.35 -6.65
C ARG A 115 2.91 -19.04 -6.67
N MET A 116 3.41 -19.48 -5.52
CA MET A 116 4.67 -20.22 -5.40
C MET A 116 4.60 -21.58 -6.09
N ALA A 117 3.51 -22.34 -5.90
CA ALA A 117 3.31 -23.62 -6.55
C ALA A 117 3.26 -23.51 -8.09
N LYS A 118 2.89 -22.34 -8.64
CA LYS A 118 2.93 -22.03 -10.07
C LYS A 118 4.31 -21.59 -10.58
N GLY A 119 5.35 -21.65 -9.75
CA GLY A 119 6.73 -21.33 -10.12
C GLY A 119 7.09 -19.85 -10.05
N ALA A 120 6.34 -19.05 -9.29
CA ALA A 120 6.73 -17.66 -9.06
C ALA A 120 8.01 -17.59 -8.22
N LEU A 121 8.89 -16.66 -8.58
CA LEU A 121 10.12 -16.39 -7.84
C LEU A 121 9.86 -15.32 -6.77
N GLU A 122 10.37 -15.55 -5.58
CA GLU A 122 10.47 -14.54 -4.52
C GLU A 122 11.93 -14.11 -4.43
N LEU A 123 12.25 -13.03 -5.14
CA LEU A 123 13.57 -12.44 -5.14
C LEU A 123 13.60 -11.39 -4.02
N ALA A 124 14.20 -11.73 -2.89
CA ALA A 124 14.45 -10.78 -1.83
C ALA A 124 15.74 -10.02 -2.12
N SER A 125 15.62 -8.72 -2.37
CA SER A 125 16.77 -7.81 -2.25
C SER A 125 16.83 -7.33 -0.80
N PRO A 126 18.00 -7.30 -0.15
CA PRO A 126 18.12 -6.65 1.14
C PRO A 126 17.78 -5.17 0.97
N GLU A 127 16.72 -4.71 1.65
CA GLU A 127 16.40 -3.30 1.77
C GLU A 127 17.02 -2.77 3.06
N VAL A 128 17.78 -1.69 2.93
CA VAL A 128 18.47 -1.04 4.03
C VAL A 128 17.71 0.24 4.38
N LYS A 129 17.54 0.48 5.68
CA LYS A 129 16.95 1.69 6.23
C LYS A 129 18.03 2.46 7.01
N PHE A 130 18.19 3.73 6.67
CA PHE A 130 19.05 4.63 7.43
C PHE A 130 18.24 5.28 8.55
N GLU A 131 18.84 5.38 9.73
CA GLU A 131 18.41 6.29 10.76
C GLU A 131 19.18 7.59 10.58
N LEU A 132 18.45 8.69 10.46
CA LEU A 132 19.03 10.01 10.24
C LEU A 132 18.84 10.83 11.51
N ASP A 133 19.83 11.66 11.83
CA ASP A 133 19.70 12.68 12.84
C ASP A 133 18.59 13.68 12.46
N SER A 134 17.72 14.01 13.42
CA SER A 134 16.56 14.87 13.16
C SER A 134 16.92 16.33 12.88
N GLU A 135 18.10 16.80 13.31
CA GLU A 135 18.53 18.18 13.15
C GLU A 135 19.48 18.35 11.96
N THR A 136 20.45 17.44 11.78
CA THR A 136 21.47 17.55 10.72
C THR A 136 21.15 16.74 9.46
N ALA A 137 20.20 15.81 9.53
CA ALA A 137 19.93 14.79 8.51
C ALA A 137 21.10 13.84 8.21
N ASP A 138 22.19 13.89 9.00
CA ASP A 138 23.31 12.96 8.85
C ASP A 138 22.91 11.54 9.27
N PRO A 139 23.37 10.48 8.57
CA PRO A 139 23.08 9.11 8.95
C PRO A 139 23.79 8.73 10.25
N THR A 140 23.01 8.31 11.25
CA THR A 140 23.51 7.90 12.57
C THR A 140 23.61 6.39 12.71
N ASP A 141 22.70 5.64 12.07
CA ASP A 141 22.70 4.18 12.08
C ASP A 141 22.12 3.58 10.78
N VAL A 142 22.35 2.29 10.58
CA VAL A 142 21.90 1.52 9.43
C VAL A 142 21.27 0.21 9.91
N ALA A 143 19.98 0.04 9.61
CA ALA A 143 19.22 -1.15 9.95
C ALA A 143 18.71 -1.87 8.69
N MET A 144 18.56 -3.19 8.77
CA MET A 144 17.89 -3.96 7.72
C MET A 144 16.37 -3.82 7.85
N TYR A 145 15.67 -3.61 6.74
CA TYR A 145 14.21 -3.54 6.76
C TYR A 145 13.61 -4.92 7.10
N GLN A 146 12.92 -5.00 8.24
CA GLN A 146 12.30 -6.23 8.68
C GLN A 146 10.91 -6.40 8.06
N LEU A 147 10.78 -7.39 7.19
CA LEU A 147 9.51 -7.81 6.62
C LEU A 147 8.63 -8.52 7.67
N ARG A 148 7.35 -8.16 7.71
CA ARG A 148 6.30 -8.82 8.50
C ARG A 148 5.38 -9.61 7.58
N GLU A 149 4.48 -10.42 8.13
CA GLU A 149 3.49 -11.11 7.30
C GLU A 149 2.54 -10.13 6.60
N THR A 150 2.28 -8.98 7.22
CA THR A 150 1.53 -7.87 6.60
C THR A 150 2.21 -7.27 5.36
N ASN A 151 3.53 -7.47 5.17
CA ASN A 151 4.23 -7.07 3.94
C ASN A 151 4.09 -8.10 2.81
N LYS A 152 3.87 -9.38 3.15
CA LYS A 152 3.96 -10.49 2.21
C LYS A 152 2.62 -10.80 1.55
#